data_AF-A0A2I9DVP0-F1
#
_entry.id   AF-A0A2I9DVP0-F1
#
_cell.length_a   1.000
_cell.length_b   1.000
_cell.length_c   1.000
_cell.angle_alpha   90.00
_cell.angle_beta   90.00
_cell.angle_gamma   90.00
#
_symmetry.space_group_name_H-M   'P 1'
#
loop_
_entity.id
_entity.type
_entity.pdbx_description
1 polymer ?
#
loop_
_entity_poly.entity_id
_entity_poly.type
_entity_poly.pdbx_seq_one_letter_code
_entity_poly.pdbx_strand_id
1 'polypeptide(L)'
;MTPAELAKNFAVIIIVIFSTQVLGVFDSILVAVESQYRDTAPALLPLQMQEIDIEQDVGAIEAAKKAMALLYEALVTPLFGLKILAFIIGLFLWLMDLFIYPLFLAERFFLLGIMQAFFPLIISLAVLEKFRSLAYNFFKLYAGVYMLVPAFFLVNVFVNYLYTELNTNFWSSLFGTDWGNQFFAPVIQLGSIGFIVFLKFKLYRRAISFTLKLFSGI
;
A
#
# COMPACT_ATOMS: atom_id res chain seq x y z
N MET A 1 -5.83 12.28 -53.55
CA MET A 1 -5.12 11.71 -52.39
C MET A 1 -3.65 11.82 -52.70
N THR A 2 -2.89 12.59 -51.93
CA THR A 2 -1.44 12.69 -52.15
C THR A 2 -0.74 11.42 -51.63
N PRO A 3 0.38 10.99 -52.20
CA PRO A 3 1.13 9.81 -51.73
C PRO A 3 1.49 9.89 -50.23
N ALA A 4 1.73 11.12 -49.73
CA ALA A 4 2.02 11.39 -48.33
C ALA A 4 0.82 11.14 -47.39
N GLU A 5 -0.40 11.51 -47.80
CA GLU A 5 -1.62 11.21 -47.02
C GLU A 5 -1.88 9.71 -46.93
N LEU A 6 -1.59 8.98 -48.01
CA LEU A 6 -1.78 7.54 -48.07
C LEU A 6 -0.78 6.81 -47.15
N ALA A 7 0.49 7.23 -47.17
CA ALA A 7 1.51 6.73 -46.25
C ALA A 7 1.17 7.01 -44.78
N LYS A 8 0.64 8.21 -44.47
CA LYS A 8 0.20 8.59 -43.11
C LYS A 8 -0.95 7.70 -42.63
N ASN A 9 -1.97 7.51 -43.46
CA ASN A 9 -3.12 6.65 -43.12
C ASN A 9 -2.70 5.18 -42.96
N PHE A 10 -1.76 4.70 -43.77
CA PHE A 10 -1.23 3.35 -43.66
C PHE A 10 -0.41 3.15 -42.37
N ALA A 11 0.46 4.12 -42.02
CA ALA A 11 1.20 4.10 -40.76
C ALA A 11 0.28 4.10 -39.52
N VAL A 12 -0.81 4.84 -39.60
CA VAL A 12 -1.87 4.83 -38.59
C VAL A 12 -2.51 3.44 -38.43
N ILE A 13 -2.89 2.80 -39.54
CA ILE A 13 -3.50 1.47 -39.51
C ILE A 13 -2.53 0.46 -38.89
N ILE A 14 -1.24 0.56 -39.22
CA ILE A 14 -0.19 -0.26 -38.60
C ILE A 14 -0.15 -0.02 -37.08
N ILE A 15 -0.14 1.23 -36.60
CA ILE A 15 -0.15 1.53 -35.15
C ILE A 15 -1.40 0.97 -34.46
N VAL A 16 -2.56 1.04 -35.09
CA VAL A 16 -3.82 0.49 -34.54
C VAL A 16 -3.75 -1.04 -34.45
N ILE A 17 -3.27 -1.71 -35.50
CA ILE A 17 -3.09 -3.17 -35.54
C ILE A 17 -2.09 -3.60 -34.45
N PHE A 18 -1.03 -2.82 -34.25
CA PHE A 18 -0.01 -3.10 -33.24
C PHE A 18 -0.30 -2.47 -31.86
N SER A 19 -1.51 -1.96 -31.63
CA SER A 19 -1.87 -1.27 -30.38
C SER A 19 -1.67 -2.17 -29.16
N THR A 20 -2.04 -3.45 -29.25
CA THR A 20 -1.85 -4.40 -28.16
C THR A 20 -0.37 -4.61 -27.79
N GLN A 21 0.52 -4.59 -28.77
CA GLN A 21 1.96 -4.75 -28.59
C GLN A 21 2.56 -3.47 -27.98
N VAL A 22 2.11 -2.29 -28.43
CA VAL A 22 2.51 -1.02 -27.83
C VAL A 22 2.12 -0.96 -26.35
N LEU A 23 0.90 -1.37 -26.02
CA LEU A 23 0.44 -1.45 -24.63
C LEU A 23 1.23 -2.48 -23.83
N GLY A 24 1.52 -3.64 -24.41
CA GLY A 24 2.31 -4.69 -23.77
C GLY A 24 3.74 -4.24 -23.42
N VAL A 25 4.37 -3.43 -24.28
CA VAL A 25 5.67 -2.81 -23.95
C VAL A 25 5.52 -1.87 -22.76
N PHE A 26 4.48 -1.03 -22.76
CA PHE A 26 4.23 -0.09 -21.66
C PHE A 26 3.95 -0.82 -20.34
N ASP A 27 3.15 -1.87 -20.37
CA ASP A 27 2.87 -2.76 -19.25
C ASP A 27 4.15 -3.41 -18.71
N SER A 28 5.02 -3.90 -19.59
CA SER A 28 6.28 -4.52 -19.17
C SER A 28 7.16 -3.57 -18.36
N ILE A 29 7.23 -2.29 -18.76
CA ILE A 29 7.99 -1.26 -18.07
C ILE A 29 7.36 -0.97 -16.71
N LEU A 30 6.03 -0.80 -16.66
CA LEU A 30 5.33 -0.47 -15.42
C LEU A 30 5.35 -1.62 -14.40
N VAL A 31 5.21 -2.87 -14.87
CA VAL A 31 5.33 -4.06 -14.04
C VAL A 31 6.76 -4.22 -13.51
N ALA A 32 7.78 -3.88 -14.29
CA ALA A 32 9.17 -3.89 -13.82
C ALA A 32 9.44 -2.87 -12.70
N VAL A 33 8.76 -1.71 -12.73
CA VAL A 33 8.80 -0.75 -11.62
C VAL A 33 8.06 -1.32 -10.40
N GLU A 34 6.88 -1.92 -10.60
CA GLU A 34 6.11 -2.53 -9.51
C GLU A 34 6.86 -3.66 -8.80
N SER A 35 7.55 -4.53 -9.55
CA SER A 35 8.24 -5.68 -8.98
C SER A 35 9.32 -5.29 -7.98
N GLN A 36 9.95 -4.12 -8.14
CA GLN A 36 10.94 -3.59 -7.18
C GLN A 36 10.35 -3.29 -5.80
N TYR A 37 9.04 -3.03 -5.71
CA TYR A 37 8.36 -2.71 -4.45
C TYR A 37 7.55 -3.89 -3.90
N ARG A 38 7.41 -4.99 -4.66
CA ARG A 38 6.64 -6.17 -4.28
C ARG A 38 7.28 -6.91 -3.09
N ASP A 39 8.61 -7.00 -3.07
CA ASP A 39 9.36 -7.64 -1.97
C ASP A 39 9.48 -6.74 -0.73
N THR A 40 9.09 -5.46 -0.85
CA THR A 40 8.90 -4.56 0.29
C THR A 40 7.50 -4.69 0.90
N ALA A 41 6.83 -5.83 0.62
CA ALA A 41 5.52 -6.16 1.17
C ALA A 41 5.49 -5.91 2.68
N PRO A 42 4.44 -5.28 3.20
CA PRO A 42 4.36 -4.92 4.60
C PRO A 42 4.57 -6.17 5.46
N ALA A 43 5.46 -6.08 6.44
CA ALA A 43 5.41 -6.98 7.58
C ALA A 43 4.05 -6.76 8.25
N LEU A 44 3.07 -7.55 7.85
CA LEU A 44 1.72 -7.58 8.39
C LEU A 44 1.74 -8.28 9.75
N LEU A 45 2.67 -7.94 10.63
CA LEU A 45 2.70 -8.45 11.99
C LEU A 45 2.77 -7.24 12.92
N PRO A 46 1.84 -7.11 13.87
CA PRO A 46 1.99 -6.13 14.93
C PRO A 46 3.36 -6.32 15.58
N LEU A 47 4.10 -5.24 15.84
CA LEU A 47 5.40 -5.34 16.52
C LEU A 47 5.32 -6.10 17.85
N GLN A 48 4.16 -6.09 18.51
CA GLN A 48 3.89 -6.90 19.70
C GLN A 48 3.94 -8.42 19.47
N MET A 49 3.73 -8.89 18.23
CA MET A 49 3.91 -10.29 17.85
C MET A 49 5.29 -10.57 17.26
N GLN A 50 6.04 -9.54 16.91
CA GLN A 50 7.39 -9.63 16.35
C GLN A 50 8.46 -9.78 17.44
N GLU A 51 8.17 -9.30 18.66
CA GLU A 51 8.94 -9.57 19.88
C GLU A 51 8.70 -10.98 20.45
N ILE A 52 7.75 -11.73 19.89
CA ILE A 52 7.61 -13.16 20.18
C ILE A 52 8.62 -13.84 19.26
N ASP A 53 9.85 -14.06 19.77
CA ASP A 53 10.71 -15.12 19.25
C ASP A 53 9.90 -16.42 19.34
N ILE A 54 9.22 -16.77 18.26
CA ILE A 54 8.71 -18.13 18.09
C ILE A 54 9.96 -18.94 17.81
N GLU A 55 10.64 -19.34 18.89
CA GLU A 55 11.56 -20.46 18.86
C GLU A 55 10.89 -21.55 18.04
N GLN A 56 11.61 -21.97 17.00
CA GLN A 56 11.17 -22.88 15.97
C GLN A 56 11.11 -24.31 16.54
N ASP A 57 10.25 -24.54 17.53
CA ASP A 57 9.71 -25.83 17.98
C ASP A 57 8.87 -25.63 19.25
N VAL A 58 7.77 -24.90 19.13
CA VAL A 58 6.79 -24.81 20.21
C VAL A 58 5.46 -25.27 19.63
N GLY A 59 5.05 -26.49 19.98
CA GLY A 59 3.77 -27.05 19.56
C GLY A 59 2.62 -26.10 19.89
N ALA A 60 1.55 -26.11 19.10
CA ALA A 60 0.42 -25.16 19.22
C ALA A 60 -0.13 -25.02 20.66
N ILE A 61 0.00 -26.06 21.49
CA ILE A 61 -0.42 -26.11 22.89
C ILE A 61 0.50 -25.27 23.81
N GLU A 62 1.79 -25.18 23.49
CA GLU A 62 2.81 -24.55 24.31
C GLU A 62 2.93 -23.04 23.97
N ALA A 63 2.66 -22.68 22.71
CA ALA A 63 2.36 -21.31 22.31
C ALA A 63 1.06 -20.79 22.97
N ALA A 64 0.02 -21.63 23.04
CA ALA A 64 -1.20 -21.30 23.75
C ALA A 64 -0.97 -21.12 25.26
N LYS A 65 -0.11 -21.94 25.89
CA LYS A 65 0.26 -21.78 27.31
C LYS A 65 1.05 -20.49 27.57
N LYS A 66 2.01 -20.11 26.72
CA LYS A 66 2.72 -18.82 26.81
C LYS A 66 1.74 -17.65 26.63
N ALA A 67 0.82 -17.72 25.68
CA ALA A 67 -0.23 -16.72 25.51
C ALA A 67 -1.14 -16.62 26.75
N MET A 68 -1.52 -17.75 27.36
CA MET A 68 -2.33 -17.79 28.59
C MET A 68 -1.56 -17.29 29.82
N ALA A 69 -0.25 -17.54 29.90
CA ALA A 69 0.60 -17.02 30.97
C ALA A 69 0.77 -15.49 30.87
N LEU A 70 0.97 -14.95 29.66
CA LEU A 70 0.98 -13.51 29.43
C LEU A 70 -0.38 -12.87 29.71
N LEU A 71 -1.48 -13.56 29.37
CA LEU A 71 -2.85 -13.13 29.73
C LEU A 71 -3.05 -13.11 31.25
N TYR A 72 -2.54 -14.10 31.98
CA TYR A 72 -2.63 -14.18 33.45
C TYR A 72 -1.79 -13.12 34.14
N GLU A 73 -0.54 -12.93 33.72
CA GLU A 73 0.36 -11.92 34.28
C GLU A 73 -0.15 -10.50 33.99
N ALA A 74 -0.76 -10.30 32.82
CA ALA A 74 -1.46 -9.06 32.51
C ALA A 74 -2.72 -8.85 33.39
N LEU A 75 -3.51 -9.90 33.65
CA LEU A 75 -4.79 -9.87 34.40
C LEU A 75 -4.66 -9.36 35.84
N VAL A 76 -3.47 -9.47 36.44
CA VAL A 76 -3.20 -9.10 37.84
C VAL A 76 -2.78 -7.62 38.00
N THR A 77 -2.49 -6.89 36.91
CA THR A 77 -2.02 -5.49 36.97
C THR A 77 -3.16 -4.45 36.98
N PRO A 78 -3.10 -3.35 37.77
CA PRO A 78 -4.17 -2.34 37.85
C PRO A 78 -4.50 -1.60 36.55
N LEU A 79 -3.57 -1.58 35.57
CA LEU A 79 -3.73 -0.97 34.24
C LEU A 79 -4.15 -1.97 33.13
N PHE A 80 -4.60 -3.18 33.50
CA PHE A 80 -4.93 -4.27 32.59
C PHE A 80 -6.00 -3.93 31.54
N GLY A 81 -7.07 -3.24 31.93
CA GLY A 81 -8.15 -2.90 31.00
C GLY A 81 -7.66 -2.08 29.80
N LEU A 82 -6.68 -1.19 30.03
CA LEU A 82 -6.13 -0.34 28.99
C LEU A 82 -5.19 -1.12 28.04
N LYS A 83 -4.42 -2.09 28.58
CA LYS A 83 -3.58 -2.99 27.77
C LYS A 83 -4.43 -3.95 26.92
N ILE A 84 -5.51 -4.51 27.46
CA ILE A 84 -6.47 -5.32 26.69
C ILE A 84 -7.11 -4.49 25.57
N LEU A 85 -7.55 -3.27 25.87
CA LEU A 85 -8.14 -2.40 24.85
C LEU A 85 -7.13 -2.06 23.75
N ALA A 86 -5.87 -1.77 24.10
CA ALA A 86 -4.79 -1.57 23.13
C ALA A 86 -4.57 -2.80 22.24
N PHE A 87 -4.58 -3.99 22.84
CA PHE A 87 -4.43 -5.24 22.12
C PHE A 87 -5.61 -5.52 21.17
N ILE A 88 -6.85 -5.38 21.64
CA ILE A 88 -8.07 -5.59 20.82
C ILE A 88 -8.11 -4.57 19.66
N ILE A 89 -7.80 -3.30 19.93
CA ILE A 89 -7.75 -2.26 18.90
C ILE A 89 -6.63 -2.55 17.90
N GLY A 90 -5.43 -2.94 18.38
CA GLY A 90 -4.31 -3.33 17.52
C GLY A 90 -4.66 -4.52 16.62
N LEU A 91 -5.32 -5.54 17.15
CA LEU A 91 -5.77 -6.72 16.40
C LEU A 91 -6.85 -6.36 15.37
N PHE A 92 -7.81 -5.51 15.74
CA PHE A 92 -8.83 -5.01 14.82
C PHE A 92 -8.23 -4.19 13.68
N LEU A 93 -7.27 -3.31 13.97
CA LEU A 93 -6.57 -2.51 12.97
C LEU A 93 -5.73 -3.38 12.03
N TRP A 94 -5.07 -4.39 12.59
CA TRP A 94 -4.34 -5.39 11.82
C TRP A 94 -5.26 -6.16 10.87
N LEU A 95 -6.43 -6.59 11.35
CA LEU A 95 -7.43 -7.27 10.52
C LEU A 95 -7.94 -6.35 9.41
N MET A 96 -8.16 -5.08 9.71
CA MET A 96 -8.58 -4.09 8.72
C MET A 96 -7.49 -3.87 7.65
N ASP A 97 -6.22 -3.82 8.04
CA ASP A 97 -5.10 -3.75 7.10
C ASP A 97 -5.05 -4.95 6.15
N LEU A 98 -5.37 -6.15 6.65
CA LEU A 98 -5.47 -7.37 5.85
C LEU A 98 -6.54 -7.27 4.76
N PHE A 99 -7.64 -6.54 5.00
CA PHE A 99 -8.69 -6.32 4.00
C PHE A 99 -8.40 -5.18 3.03
N ILE A 100 -7.74 -4.11 3.49
CA ILE A 100 -7.45 -2.93 2.67
C ILE A 100 -6.57 -3.31 1.47
N TYR A 101 -5.58 -4.18 1.66
CA TYR A 101 -4.63 -4.52 0.61
C TYR A 101 -5.24 -5.31 -0.57
N PRO A 102 -5.95 -6.44 -0.36
CA PRO A 102 -6.65 -7.14 -1.44
C PRO A 102 -7.71 -6.27 -2.11
N LEU A 103 -8.41 -5.42 -1.35
CA LEU A 103 -9.41 -4.51 -1.90
C LEU A 103 -8.78 -3.48 -2.85
N PHE A 104 -7.66 -2.88 -2.46
CA PHE A 104 -6.90 -1.95 -3.29
C PHE A 104 -6.38 -2.61 -4.57
N LEU A 105 -5.85 -3.83 -4.46
CA LEU A 105 -5.44 -4.61 -5.64
C LEU A 105 -6.62 -4.89 -6.58
N ALA A 106 -7.76 -5.31 -6.03
CA ALA A 106 -8.96 -5.62 -6.81
C ALA A 106 -9.46 -4.39 -7.59
N GLU A 107 -9.54 -3.23 -6.93
CA GLU A 107 -9.92 -1.96 -7.56
C GLU A 107 -8.97 -1.61 -8.72
N ARG A 108 -7.66 -1.70 -8.48
CA ARG A 108 -6.64 -1.45 -9.50
C ARG A 108 -6.78 -2.38 -10.70
N PHE A 109 -6.86 -3.69 -10.47
CA PHE A 109 -6.99 -4.67 -11.57
C PHE A 109 -8.29 -4.46 -12.36
N PHE A 110 -9.37 -4.07 -11.69
CA PHE A 110 -10.62 -3.71 -12.34
C PHE A 110 -10.45 -2.48 -13.25
N LEU A 111 -9.87 -1.39 -12.73
CA LEU A 111 -9.63 -0.17 -13.50
C LEU A 111 -8.70 -0.42 -14.69
N LEU A 112 -7.59 -1.13 -14.48
CA LEU A 112 -6.66 -1.48 -15.56
C LEU A 112 -7.31 -2.38 -16.61
N GLY A 113 -8.13 -3.35 -16.20
CA GLY A 113 -8.85 -4.23 -17.12
C GLY A 113 -9.82 -3.46 -18.02
N ILE A 114 -10.56 -2.50 -17.45
CA ILE A 114 -11.42 -1.60 -18.23
C ILE A 114 -10.59 -0.79 -19.22
N MET A 115 -9.47 -0.21 -18.77
CA MET A 115 -8.62 0.59 -19.64
C MET A 115 -8.01 -0.23 -20.78
N GLN A 116 -7.50 -1.44 -20.51
CA GLN A 116 -6.97 -2.32 -21.55
C GLN A 116 -8.04 -2.66 -22.60
N ALA A 117 -9.29 -2.89 -22.18
CA ALA A 117 -10.40 -3.16 -23.10
C ALA A 117 -10.70 -1.97 -24.03
N PHE A 118 -10.62 -0.73 -23.53
CA PHE A 118 -10.86 0.48 -24.32
C PHE A 118 -9.65 0.99 -25.10
N PHE A 119 -8.46 0.44 -24.86
CA PHE A 119 -7.22 0.94 -25.46
C PHE A 119 -7.23 0.95 -27.00
N PRO A 120 -7.66 -0.13 -27.70
CA PRO A 120 -7.70 -0.11 -29.17
C PRO A 120 -8.65 0.97 -29.72
N LEU A 121 -9.78 1.19 -29.03
CA LEU A 121 -10.74 2.24 -29.39
C LEU A 121 -10.09 3.63 -29.24
N ILE A 122 -9.43 3.89 -28.13
CA ILE A 122 -8.77 5.19 -27.89
C ILE A 122 -7.69 5.46 -28.94
N ILE A 123 -6.86 4.47 -29.29
CA ILE A 123 -5.82 4.61 -30.32
C ILE A 123 -6.41 4.83 -31.71
N SER A 124 -7.46 4.09 -32.07
CA SER A 124 -8.14 4.30 -33.35
C SER A 124 -8.76 5.70 -33.46
N LEU A 125 -9.28 6.25 -32.37
CA LEU A 125 -9.78 7.63 -32.33
C LEU A 125 -8.64 8.65 -32.36
N ALA A 126 -7.50 8.37 -31.71
CA ALA A 126 -6.33 9.26 -31.63
C ALA A 126 -5.77 9.69 -33.00
N VAL A 127 -6.06 8.91 -34.03
CA VAL A 127 -5.76 9.24 -35.44
C VAL A 127 -6.31 10.59 -35.84
N LEU A 128 -7.53 10.88 -35.40
CA LEU A 128 -8.22 12.13 -35.62
C LEU A 128 -7.59 13.20 -34.71
N GLU A 129 -7.21 14.34 -35.28
CA GLU A 129 -6.53 15.41 -34.53
C GLU A 129 -7.34 15.90 -33.32
N LYS A 130 -8.67 15.91 -33.44
CA LYS A 130 -9.60 16.25 -32.35
C LYS A 130 -9.48 15.34 -31.12
N PHE A 131 -9.07 14.08 -31.31
CA PHE A 131 -9.06 13.05 -30.26
C PHE A 131 -7.65 12.69 -29.78
N ARG A 132 -6.59 13.35 -30.29
CA ARG A 132 -5.22 13.13 -29.79
C ARG A 132 -5.06 13.44 -28.31
N SER A 133 -5.72 14.50 -27.84
CA SER A 133 -5.71 14.87 -26.41
C SER A 133 -6.36 13.80 -25.53
N LEU A 134 -7.41 13.13 -26.02
CA LEU A 134 -8.07 12.03 -25.33
C LEU A 134 -7.11 10.86 -25.12
N ALA A 135 -6.36 10.48 -26.16
CA ALA A 135 -5.37 9.42 -26.06
C ALA A 135 -4.26 9.75 -25.06
N TYR A 136 -3.75 10.98 -25.09
CA TYR A 136 -2.73 11.41 -24.13
C TYR A 136 -3.22 11.35 -22.68
N ASN A 137 -4.44 11.84 -22.41
CA ASN A 137 -5.04 11.78 -21.08
C ASN A 137 -5.31 10.33 -20.64
N PHE A 138 -5.66 9.46 -21.58
CA PHE A 138 -5.86 8.05 -21.34
C PHE A 138 -4.55 7.37 -20.90
N PHE A 139 -3.45 7.55 -21.64
CA PHE A 139 -2.15 7.00 -21.28
C PHE A 139 -1.65 7.53 -19.94
N LYS A 140 -1.86 8.82 -19.67
CA LYS A 140 -1.56 9.44 -18.37
C LYS A 140 -2.30 8.77 -17.22
N LEU A 141 -3.61 8.60 -17.37
CA LEU A 141 -4.42 7.91 -16.36
C LEU A 141 -3.94 6.46 -16.17
N TYR A 142 -3.61 5.78 -17.26
CA TYR A 142 -3.14 4.39 -17.24
C TYR A 142 -1.86 4.25 -16.42
N ALA A 143 -0.88 5.11 -16.71
CA ALA A 143 0.36 5.20 -15.95
C ALA A 143 0.11 5.57 -14.48
N GLY A 144 -0.79 6.52 -14.23
CA GLY A 144 -1.19 6.94 -12.88
C GLY A 144 -1.74 5.79 -12.04
N VAL A 145 -2.63 4.97 -12.61
CA VAL A 145 -3.21 3.80 -11.93
C VAL A 145 -2.15 2.75 -11.61
N TYR A 146 -1.19 2.52 -12.51
CA TYR A 146 -0.04 1.64 -12.22
C TYR A 146 0.84 2.18 -11.09
N MET A 147 1.11 3.49 -11.09
CA MET A 147 1.97 4.13 -10.10
C MET A 147 1.34 4.25 -8.70
N LEU A 148 0.04 3.95 -8.56
CA LEU A 148 -0.60 3.87 -7.24
C LEU A 148 0.03 2.77 -6.37
N VAL A 149 0.51 1.68 -6.97
CA VAL A 149 1.06 0.54 -6.24
C VAL A 149 2.38 0.88 -5.54
N PRO A 150 3.42 1.38 -6.23
CA PRO A 150 4.63 1.89 -5.57
C PRO A 150 4.33 2.94 -4.48
N ALA A 151 3.40 3.87 -4.76
CA ALA A 151 3.02 4.90 -3.79
C ALA A 151 2.38 4.32 -2.52
N PHE A 152 1.49 3.34 -2.66
CA PHE A 152 0.87 2.63 -1.54
C PHE A 152 1.92 1.84 -0.73
N PHE A 153 2.86 1.17 -1.39
CA PHE A 153 3.94 0.45 -0.71
C PHE A 153 4.85 1.40 0.07
N LEU A 154 5.25 2.52 -0.53
CA LEU A 154 6.10 3.51 0.14
C LEU A 154 5.46 4.01 1.45
N VAL A 155 4.14 4.27 1.44
CA VAL A 155 3.42 4.64 2.68
C VAL A 155 3.51 3.55 3.74
N ASN A 156 3.31 2.28 3.38
CA ASN A 156 3.42 1.18 4.34
C ASN A 156 4.83 1.07 4.93
N VAL A 157 5.84 1.08 4.07
CA VAL A 157 7.24 0.98 4.47
C VAL A 157 7.59 2.12 5.43
N PHE A 158 7.25 3.36 5.05
CA PHE A 158 7.49 4.54 5.88
C PHE A 158 6.79 4.44 7.23
N VAL A 159 5.51 4.06 7.26
CA VAL A 159 4.74 3.93 8.49
C VAL A 159 5.31 2.85 9.42
N ASN A 160 5.73 1.71 8.85
CA ASN A 160 6.32 0.61 9.62
C ASN A 160 7.68 1.00 10.22
N TYR A 161 8.54 1.65 9.43
CA TYR A 161 9.81 2.19 9.94
C TYR A 161 9.58 3.22 11.04
N LEU A 162 8.64 4.16 10.83
CA LEU A 162 8.31 5.17 11.83
C LEU A 162 7.76 4.53 13.11
N TYR A 163 6.88 3.54 12.99
CA TYR A 163 6.34 2.84 14.15
C TYR A 163 7.42 2.06 14.91
N THR A 164 8.34 1.40 14.21
CA THR A 164 9.49 0.72 14.84
C THR A 164 10.33 1.73 15.61
N GLU A 165 10.78 2.80 14.95
CA GLU A 165 11.65 3.82 15.53
C GLU A 165 11.00 4.53 16.74
N LEU A 166 9.69 4.76 16.67
CA LEU A 166 8.93 5.32 17.78
C LEU A 166 8.97 4.42 19.02
N ASN A 167 8.78 3.10 18.87
CA ASN A 167 8.72 2.19 20.01
C ASN A 167 10.09 1.74 20.52
N THR A 168 11.11 1.68 19.67
CA THR A 168 12.45 1.22 20.07
C THR A 168 13.33 2.34 20.61
N ASN A 169 13.34 3.49 19.93
CA ASN A 169 14.37 4.51 20.13
C ASN A 169 13.80 5.84 20.64
N PHE A 170 12.65 6.28 20.15
CA PHE A 170 12.11 7.60 20.50
C PHE A 170 11.74 7.71 21.98
N TRP A 171 10.90 6.79 22.48
CA TRP A 171 10.46 6.85 23.88
C TRP A 171 11.58 6.53 24.86
N SER A 172 12.47 5.59 24.52
CA SER A 172 13.64 5.26 25.34
C SER A 172 14.63 6.43 25.43
N SER A 173 14.80 7.21 24.36
CA SER A 173 15.63 8.42 24.37
C SER A 173 15.00 9.58 25.13
N LEU A 174 13.66 9.69 25.15
CA LEU A 174 12.95 10.78 25.83
C LEU A 174 12.76 10.53 27.33
N PHE A 175 12.47 9.30 27.74
CA PHE A 175 12.11 8.95 29.12
C PHE A 175 13.11 8.02 29.81
N GLY A 176 14.19 7.61 29.14
CA GLY A 176 15.17 6.64 29.63
C GLY A 176 14.74 5.19 29.40
N THR A 177 15.57 4.22 29.77
CA THR A 177 15.37 2.79 29.47
C THR A 177 14.24 2.12 30.26
N ASP A 178 13.79 2.71 31.38
CA ASP A 178 12.77 2.14 32.28
C ASP A 178 11.34 2.67 32.02
N TRP A 179 11.10 3.31 30.88
CA TRP A 179 9.79 3.90 30.53
C TRP A 179 8.66 2.87 30.47
N GLY A 180 8.97 1.59 30.19
CA GLY A 180 8.01 0.49 30.13
C GLY A 180 7.38 0.10 31.48
N ASN A 181 7.98 0.52 32.60
CA ASN A 181 7.52 0.22 33.96
C ASN A 181 6.79 1.40 34.62
N GLN A 182 6.69 2.54 33.92
CA GLN A 182 6.03 3.74 34.43
C GLN A 182 4.51 3.66 34.24
N PHE A 183 3.76 4.29 35.15
CA PHE A 183 2.29 4.39 35.13
C PHE A 183 1.71 4.84 33.78
N PHE A 184 2.49 5.60 32.99
CA PHE A 184 2.10 6.14 31.69
C PHE A 184 2.40 5.24 30.48
N ALA A 185 3.13 4.13 30.64
CA ALA A 185 3.55 3.28 29.51
C ALA A 185 2.38 2.81 28.62
N PRO A 186 1.22 2.36 29.17
CA PRO A 186 0.09 1.93 28.35
C PRO A 186 -0.58 3.08 27.58
N VAL A 187 -0.59 4.29 28.15
CA VAL A 187 -1.14 5.49 27.50
C VAL A 187 -0.26 5.92 26.33
N ILE A 188 1.06 5.86 26.51
CA ILE A 188 2.06 6.17 25.48
C ILE A 188 1.99 5.16 24.32
N GLN A 189 1.85 3.87 24.62
CA GLN A 189 1.67 2.82 23.61
C GLN A 189 0.38 3.02 22.81
N LEU A 190 -0.75 3.28 23.49
CA LEU A 190 -2.01 3.58 22.82
C LEU A 190 -1.95 4.84 21.96
N GLY A 191 -1.31 5.89 22.46
CA GLY A 191 -1.09 7.13 21.71
C GLY A 191 -0.25 6.89 20.46
N SER A 192 0.79 6.06 20.57
CA SER A 192 1.66 5.71 19.45
C SER A 192 0.92 4.91 18.37
N ILE A 193 0.12 3.91 18.78
CA ILE A 193 -0.73 3.13 17.86
C ILE A 193 -1.75 4.05 17.18
N GLY A 194 -2.47 4.86 17.94
CA GLY A 194 -3.49 5.78 17.41
C GLY A 194 -2.89 6.81 16.45
N PHE A 195 -1.73 7.37 16.77
CA PHE A 195 -1.00 8.29 15.90
C PHE A 195 -0.60 7.63 14.58
N ILE A 196 -0.04 6.42 14.64
CA ILE A 196 0.38 5.68 13.45
C ILE A 196 -0.80 5.35 12.54
N VAL A 197 -1.93 4.91 13.10
CA VAL A 197 -3.15 4.62 12.33
C VAL A 197 -3.65 5.88 11.63
N PHE A 198 -3.78 6.98 12.38
CA PHE A 198 -4.20 8.26 11.84
C PHE A 198 -3.28 8.72 10.69
N LEU A 199 -1.98 8.61 10.90
CA LEU A 199 -0.98 8.99 9.91
C LEU A 199 -1.04 8.10 8.67
N LYS A 200 -1.21 6.79 8.84
CA LYS A 200 -1.37 5.81 7.75
C LYS A 200 -2.54 6.16 6.84
N PHE A 201 -3.73 6.38 7.41
CA PHE A 201 -4.91 6.79 6.63
C PHE A 201 -4.72 8.12 5.91
N LYS A 202 -4.12 9.10 6.58
CA LYS A 202 -3.86 10.42 6.00
C LYS A 202 -2.88 10.33 4.84
N LEU A 203 -1.82 9.54 4.99
CA LEU A 203 -0.81 9.32 3.96
C LEU A 203 -1.35 8.54 2.78
N TYR A 204 -2.16 7.50 2.99
CA TYR A 204 -2.79 6.78 1.87
C TYR A 204 -3.65 7.68 1.02
N ARG A 205 -4.54 8.45 1.66
CA ARG A 205 -5.40 9.40 0.93
C ARG A 205 -4.57 10.43 0.16
N ARG A 206 -3.47 10.91 0.77
CA ARG A 206 -2.59 11.89 0.14
C ARG A 206 -1.77 11.29 -1.00
N ALA A 207 -1.26 10.07 -0.85
CA ALA A 207 -0.47 9.37 -1.84
C ALA A 207 -1.31 9.05 -3.09
N ILE A 208 -2.52 8.52 -2.91
CA ILE A 208 -3.45 8.27 -4.00
C ILE A 208 -3.77 9.57 -4.74
N SER A 209 -4.16 10.61 -3.98
CA SER A 209 -4.43 11.93 -4.57
C SER A 209 -3.22 12.44 -5.33
N PHE A 210 -2.03 12.44 -4.72
CA PHE A 210 -0.79 12.97 -5.31
C PHE A 210 -0.40 12.23 -6.59
N THR A 211 -0.42 10.90 -6.58
CA THR A 211 -0.12 10.10 -7.78
C THR A 211 -1.11 10.42 -8.89
N LEU A 212 -2.41 10.48 -8.59
CA LEU A 212 -3.39 10.87 -9.59
C LEU A 212 -3.17 12.31 -10.08
N LYS A 213 -2.86 13.26 -9.19
CA LYS A 213 -2.54 14.66 -9.58
C LYS A 213 -1.34 14.73 -10.52
N LEU A 214 -0.28 14.01 -10.18
CA LEU A 214 0.98 14.01 -10.90
C LEU A 214 0.80 13.56 -12.35
N PHE A 215 -0.02 12.54 -12.56
CA PHE A 215 -0.23 11.97 -13.89
C PHE A 215 -1.43 12.58 -14.64
N SER A 216 -2.54 12.89 -13.96
CA SER A 216 -3.77 13.41 -14.58
C SER A 216 -3.91 14.94 -14.60
N GLY A 217 -3.10 15.67 -13.82
CA GLY A 217 -3.13 17.14 -13.78
C GLY A 217 -4.35 17.75 -13.07
N ILE A 218 -5.08 16.97 -12.26
CA ILE A 218 -6.23 17.40 -11.43
C ILE A 218 -5.79 17.61 -9.98
#